data_AF-A0A7J7N0I3-F1
#
_entry.id   AF-A0A7J7N0I3-F1
#
_cell.length_a   1.000
_cell.length_b   1.000
_cell.length_c   1.000
_cell.angle_alpha   90.00
_cell.angle_beta   90.00
_cell.angle_gamma   90.00
#
_symmetry.space_group_name_H-M   'P 1'
#
loop_
_entity.id
_entity.type
_entity.pdbx_description
1 polymer ?
#
loop_
_entity_poly.entity_id
_entity_poly.type
_entity_poly.pdbx_seq_one_letter_code
_entity_poly.pdbx_strand_id
1 'polypeptide(L)'
;MITAYLTRRAAQKERVRILYRRALKDSLNWAVHRHIFYKDASDLRDKFEANKHVEDPDTIDTLIVEGEASFNKWRHPDPYIVPWAPGGSKFTRNPAPPSGINIVFDYGREDNA
;
A
#
# COMPACT_ATOMS: atom_id res chain seq x y z
N MET A 1 -23.91 -9.80 -20.42
CA MET A 1 -22.78 -10.75 -20.60
C MET A 1 -21.45 -10.03 -20.80
N ILE A 2 -21.28 -9.18 -21.83
CA ILE A 2 -20.00 -8.49 -22.10
C ILE A 2 -19.57 -7.52 -20.98
N THR A 3 -20.49 -6.72 -20.44
CA THR A 3 -20.19 -5.76 -19.35
C THR A 3 -19.65 -6.45 -18.10
N ALA A 4 -20.25 -7.56 -17.68
CA ALA A 4 -19.81 -8.31 -16.48
C ALA A 4 -18.38 -8.87 -16.65
N TYR A 5 -18.08 -9.39 -17.83
CA TYR A 5 -16.72 -9.86 -18.17
C TYR A 5 -15.70 -8.72 -18.11
N LEU A 6 -15.99 -7.58 -18.73
CA LEU A 6 -15.09 -6.42 -18.72
C LEU A 6 -14.84 -5.89 -17.31
N THR A 7 -15.88 -5.79 -16.48
CA THR A 7 -15.76 -5.39 -15.08
C THR A 7 -14.90 -6.39 -14.29
N ARG A 8 -15.07 -7.70 -14.49
CA ARG A 8 -14.24 -8.74 -13.86
C ARG A 8 -12.77 -8.57 -14.26
N ARG A 9 -12.48 -8.40 -15.55
CA ARG A 9 -11.10 -8.20 -16.05
C ARG A 9 -10.47 -6.92 -15.49
N ALA A 10 -11.24 -5.82 -15.38
CA ALA A 10 -10.78 -4.58 -14.77
C ALA A 10 -10.42 -4.77 -13.29
N ALA A 11 -11.27 -5.45 -12.52
CA ALA A 11 -11.02 -5.76 -11.11
C ALA A 11 -9.80 -6.68 -10.93
N GLN A 12 -9.64 -7.72 -11.77
CA GLN A 12 -8.46 -8.59 -11.76
C GLN A 12 -7.18 -7.79 -12.00
N LYS A 13 -7.18 -6.91 -13.01
CA LYS A 13 -6.04 -6.05 -13.33
C LYS A 13 -5.69 -5.10 -12.17
N GLU A 14 -6.70 -4.55 -11.50
CA GLU A 14 -6.50 -3.73 -10.31
C GLU A 14 -5.90 -4.52 -9.14
N ARG A 15 -6.45 -5.70 -8.82
CA ARG A 15 -5.96 -6.59 -7.77
C ARG A 15 -4.51 -6.99 -7.99
N VAL A 16 -4.15 -7.40 -9.21
CA VAL A 16 -2.76 -7.75 -9.57
C VAL A 16 -1.81 -6.56 -9.37
N ARG A 17 -2.21 -5.35 -9.80
CA ARG A 17 -1.40 -4.14 -9.61
C ARG A 17 -1.23 -3.78 -8.13
N ILE A 18 -2.28 -3.93 -7.34
CA ILE A 18 -2.22 -3.69 -5.89
C ILE A 18 -1.32 -4.73 -5.22
N LEU A 19 -1.48 -6.01 -5.54
CA LEU A 19 -0.67 -7.09 -5.02
C LEU A 19 0.81 -6.88 -5.35
N TYR A 20 1.16 -6.58 -6.60
CA TYR A 20 2.54 -6.32 -7.01
C TYR A 20 3.17 -5.15 -6.23
N ARG A 21 2.44 -4.03 -6.10
CA ARG A 21 2.92 -2.86 -5.35
C ARG A 21 3.11 -3.17 -3.87
N ARG A 22 2.20 -3.94 -3.26
CA ARG A 22 2.29 -4.36 -1.86
C ARG A 22 3.46 -5.31 -1.65
N ALA A 23 3.62 -6.32 -2.50
CA ALA A 23 4.70 -7.29 -2.44
C ALA A 23 6.08 -6.65 -2.63
N LEU A 24 6.23 -5.70 -3.56
CA LEU A 24 7.47 -4.92 -3.71
C LEU A 24 7.81 -4.10 -2.46
N LYS A 25 6.81 -3.42 -1.89
CA LYS A 25 7.00 -2.64 -0.66
C LYS A 25 7.42 -3.55 0.49
N ASP A 26 6.80 -4.71 0.61
CA ASP A 26 7.09 -5.65 1.68
C ASP A 26 8.46 -6.33 1.54
N SER A 27 8.87 -6.66 0.31
CA SER A 27 10.24 -7.08 0.01
C SER A 27 11.26 -6.03 0.45
N LEU A 28 10.98 -4.74 0.23
CA LEU A 28 11.85 -3.67 0.73
C LEU A 28 11.86 -3.58 2.26
N ASN A 29 10.71 -3.78 2.92
CA ASN A 29 10.63 -3.77 4.39
C ASN A 29 11.54 -4.85 4.99
N TRP A 30 11.58 -6.04 4.38
CA TRP A 30 12.45 -7.15 4.81
C TRP A 30 13.92 -6.94 4.46
N ALA A 31 14.22 -6.56 3.23
CA ALA A 31 15.60 -6.53 2.73
C ALA A 31 16.46 -5.46 3.41
N VAL A 32 15.86 -4.31 3.79
CA VAL A 32 16.50 -3.09 4.34
C VAL A 32 17.55 -2.46 3.41
N HIS A 33 18.55 -3.23 2.98
CA HIS A 33 19.61 -2.87 2.06
C HIS A 33 19.20 -3.02 0.59
N ARG A 34 19.61 -2.04 -0.24
CA ARG A 34 19.20 -1.95 -1.65
C ARG A 34 19.71 -3.09 -2.53
N HIS A 35 20.93 -3.57 -2.31
CA HIS A 35 21.51 -4.63 -3.15
C HIS A 35 20.77 -5.97 -3.00
N ILE A 36 20.25 -6.29 -1.81
CA ILE A 36 19.39 -7.46 -1.56
C ILE A 36 18.03 -7.21 -2.23
N PHE A 37 17.43 -6.05 -1.95
CA PHE A 37 16.13 -5.67 -2.50
C PHE A 37 16.08 -5.73 -4.03
N TYR A 38 17.12 -5.28 -4.74
CA TYR A 38 17.08 -5.27 -6.21
C TYR A 38 16.98 -6.67 -6.81
N LYS A 39 17.69 -7.64 -6.22
CA LYS A 39 17.58 -9.03 -6.65
C LYS A 39 16.18 -9.57 -6.37
N ASP A 40 15.69 -9.42 -5.15
CA ASP A 40 14.37 -9.91 -4.76
C ASP A 40 13.23 -9.25 -5.56
N ALA A 41 13.36 -7.96 -5.87
CA ALA A 41 12.41 -7.22 -6.68
C ALA A 41 12.40 -7.68 -8.15
N SER A 42 13.57 -8.04 -8.69
CA SER A 42 13.68 -8.63 -10.03
C SER A 42 13.02 -10.01 -10.05
N ASP A 43 13.37 -10.88 -9.11
CA ASP A 43 12.79 -12.23 -8.99
C ASP A 43 11.26 -12.16 -8.80
N LEU A 44 10.78 -11.18 -8.03
CA LEU A 44 9.35 -10.92 -7.89
C LEU A 44 8.73 -10.49 -9.22
N ARG A 45 9.38 -9.61 -9.99
CA ARG A 45 8.87 -9.18 -11.30
C ARG A 45 8.78 -10.35 -12.28
N ASP A 46 9.79 -11.21 -12.30
CA ASP A 46 9.82 -12.37 -13.21
C ASP A 46 8.65 -13.33 -12.94
N LYS A 47 8.28 -13.54 -11.67
CA LYS A 47 7.09 -14.32 -11.29
C LYS A 47 5.79 -13.74 -11.85
N PHE A 48 5.65 -12.41 -11.88
CA PHE A 48 4.48 -11.74 -12.45
C PHE A 48 4.49 -11.76 -13.98
N GLU A 49 5.66 -11.56 -14.61
CA GLU A 49 5.78 -11.61 -16.08
C GLU A 49 5.50 -13.02 -16.62
N ALA A 50 5.93 -14.07 -15.92
CA ALA A 50 5.67 -15.46 -16.29
C ALA A 50 4.17 -15.78 -16.47
N ASN A 51 3.29 -15.08 -15.76
CA ASN A 51 1.84 -15.31 -15.76
C ASN A 51 1.06 -14.21 -16.51
N LYS A 52 1.74 -13.26 -17.16
CA LYS A 52 1.12 -12.08 -17.78
C LYS A 52 0.18 -12.40 -18.95
N HIS A 53 0.44 -13.50 -19.64
CA HIS A 53 -0.28 -13.92 -20.85
C HIS A 53 -1.39 -14.94 -20.58
N VAL A 54 -1.74 -15.19 -19.31
CA VAL A 54 -2.89 -16.05 -18.97
C VAL A 54 -4.19 -15.32 -19.35
N GLU A 55 -5.04 -15.98 -20.13
CA GLU A 55 -6.28 -15.42 -20.65
C GLU A 55 -7.53 -15.93 -19.93
N ASP A 56 -7.49 -17.16 -19.40
CA ASP A 56 -8.61 -17.77 -18.72
C ASP A 56 -8.95 -17.03 -17.41
N PRO A 57 -10.15 -16.43 -17.28
CA PRO A 57 -10.51 -15.62 -16.11
C PRO A 57 -10.52 -16.40 -14.79
N ASP A 58 -10.86 -17.69 -14.83
CA ASP A 58 -10.96 -18.52 -13.62
C ASP A 58 -9.55 -18.89 -13.12
N THR A 59 -8.64 -19.27 -14.03
CA THR A 59 -7.22 -19.44 -13.73
C THR A 59 -6.60 -18.17 -13.14
N ILE A 60 -6.93 -17.01 -13.70
CA ILE A 60 -6.43 -15.72 -13.21
C ILE A 60 -6.90 -15.45 -11.78
N ASP A 61 -8.15 -15.77 -11.44
CA ASP A 61 -8.64 -15.60 -10.07
C ASP A 61 -7.92 -16.54 -9.09
N THR A 62 -7.67 -17.79 -9.49
CA THR A 62 -6.87 -18.74 -8.69
C THR A 62 -5.46 -18.21 -8.44
N LEU A 63 -4.76 -17.74 -9.48
CA LEU A 63 -3.42 -17.17 -9.36
C LEU A 63 -3.38 -15.94 -8.46
N ILE A 64 -4.40 -15.07 -8.53
CA ILE A 64 -4.51 -13.91 -7.64
C ILE A 64 -4.68 -14.37 -6.19
N VAL A 65 -5.54 -15.36 -5.93
CA VAL A 65 -5.78 -15.88 -4.57
C VAL A 65 -4.51 -16.52 -4.00
N GLU A 66 -3.80 -17.33 -4.79
CA GLU A 66 -2.53 -17.95 -4.38
C GLU A 66 -1.45 -16.90 -4.11
N GLY A 67 -1.37 -15.87 -4.97
CA GLY A 67 -0.45 -14.74 -4.79
C GLY A 67 -0.75 -13.92 -3.54
N GLU A 68 -2.03 -13.62 -3.28
CA GLU A 68 -2.48 -12.92 -2.07
C GLU A 68 -2.22 -13.75 -0.81
N ALA A 69 -2.46 -15.06 -0.84
CA ALA A 69 -2.17 -15.97 0.27
C ALA A 69 -0.67 -16.02 0.58
N SER A 70 0.17 -16.12 -0.46
CA SER A 70 1.62 -16.10 -0.33
C SER A 70 2.12 -14.77 0.24
N PHE A 71 1.59 -13.64 -0.24
CA PHE A 71 1.90 -12.31 0.30
C PHE A 71 1.51 -12.20 1.78
N ASN A 72 0.30 -12.65 2.14
CA ASN A 72 -0.18 -12.56 3.51
C ASN A 72 0.65 -13.42 4.48
N LYS A 73 1.11 -14.59 4.03
CA LYS A 73 1.97 -15.48 4.83
C LYS A 73 3.30 -14.83 5.23
N TRP A 74 3.91 -14.08 4.30
CA TRP A 74 5.26 -13.52 4.46
C TRP A 74 5.26 -12.02 4.77
N ARG A 75 4.10 -11.46 5.11
CA ARG A 75 3.94 -10.04 5.36
C ARG A 75 4.82 -9.59 6.53
N HIS A 76 5.55 -8.51 6.36
CA HIS A 76 6.35 -7.93 7.43
C HIS A 76 5.45 -7.50 8.62
N PRO A 77 5.79 -7.85 9.88
CA PRO A 77 4.95 -7.55 11.05
C PRO A 77 4.86 -6.04 11.34
N ASP A 78 5.94 -5.30 11.09
CA ASP A 78 6.01 -3.84 11.30
C ASP A 78 6.52 -3.12 10.04
N PRO A 79 5.68 -2.95 9.00
CA PRO A 79 6.13 -2.40 7.72
C PRO A 79 6.47 -0.92 7.83
N TYR A 80 7.40 -0.43 6.99
CA TYR A 80 7.71 1.00 6.97
C TYR A 80 6.50 1.84 6.53
N ILE A 81 6.15 2.82 7.35
CA ILE A 81 5.12 3.83 7.09
C ILE A 81 5.78 5.20 7.08
N VAL A 82 5.55 5.98 6.02
CA VAL A 82 6.08 7.35 5.94
C VAL A 82 5.52 8.18 7.10
N PRO A 83 6.31 9.06 7.73
CA PRO A 83 5.94 9.65 9.01
C PRO A 83 4.58 10.35 9.06
N TRP A 84 4.14 11.00 7.99
CA TRP A 84 2.90 11.78 7.94
C TRP A 84 1.67 11.01 7.43
N ALA A 85 1.83 9.77 6.95
CA ALA A 85 0.70 8.95 6.51
C ALA A 85 0.00 8.29 7.72
N PRO A 86 -1.26 7.84 7.58
CA PRO A 86 -1.93 7.07 8.63
C PRO A 86 -1.06 5.92 9.15
N GLY A 87 -0.89 5.84 10.47
CA GLY A 87 -0.01 4.87 11.13
C GLY A 87 1.46 5.29 11.23
N GLY A 88 1.85 6.44 10.68
CA GLY A 88 3.20 7.00 10.79
C GLY A 88 3.41 7.81 12.07
N SER A 89 4.68 7.99 12.46
CA SER A 89 5.08 8.63 13.73
C SER A 89 4.76 10.13 13.86
N LYS A 90 4.38 10.79 12.77
CA LYS A 90 3.98 12.20 12.70
C LYS A 90 2.55 12.38 12.18
N PHE A 91 1.79 11.29 12.03
CA PHE A 91 0.40 11.38 11.65
C PHE A 91 -0.36 12.20 12.67
N THR A 92 -1.16 13.17 12.20
CA THR A 92 -1.96 14.08 13.03
C THR A 92 -1.17 14.77 14.15
N ARG A 93 0.14 14.97 14.00
CA ARG A 93 0.96 15.66 15.01
C ARG A 93 0.53 17.12 15.18
N ASN A 94 0.24 17.79 14.07
CA ASN A 94 -0.20 19.19 14.02
C ASN A 94 -1.45 19.30 13.14
N PRO A 95 -2.64 18.93 13.63
CA PRO A 95 -3.88 19.11 12.87
C PRO A 95 -4.19 20.60 12.71
N ALA A 96 -4.82 20.95 11.59
CA ALA A 96 -5.36 22.31 11.45
C ALA A 96 -6.43 22.54 12.54
N PRO A 97 -6.46 23.73 13.17
CA PRO A 97 -7.48 24.04 14.15
C PRO A 97 -8.88 23.96 13.52
N PRO A 98 -9.91 23.52 14.27
CA PRO A 98 -11.29 23.56 13.83
C PRO A 98 -11.71 24.96 13.39
N SER A 99 -12.60 25.04 12.40
CA SER A 99 -13.21 26.31 11.98
C SER A 99 -13.93 26.99 13.14
N GLY A 100 -13.72 28.29 13.33
CA GLY A 100 -14.33 29.08 14.40
C GLY A 100 -13.49 29.17 15.67
N ILE A 101 -12.31 28.53 15.71
CA ILE A 101 -11.34 28.66 16.80
C ILE A 101 -10.19 29.55 16.32
N ASN A 102 -9.96 30.66 17.03
CA ASN A 102 -8.81 31.53 16.80
C ASN A 102 -7.77 31.31 17.89
N ILE A 103 -6.51 31.18 17.50
CA ILE A 103 -5.40 31.19 18.45
C ILE A 103 -5.16 32.66 18.82
N VAL A 104 -5.49 33.02 20.06
CA VAL A 104 -5.20 34.35 20.60
C VAL A 104 -3.78 34.33 21.17
N PHE A 105 -2.89 35.13 20.59
CA PHE A 105 -1.49 35.25 21.02
C PHE A 105 -1.34 36.36 22.06
N ASP A 106 -2.02 36.25 23.20
CA ASP A 106 -2.03 37.30 24.22
C ASP A 106 -0.89 37.19 25.26
N TYR A 107 -0.11 36.12 25.22
CA TYR A 107 1.12 35.93 26.01
C TYR A 107 1.02 36.39 27.49
N GLY A 108 -0.10 36.13 28.16
CA GLY A 108 -0.33 36.49 29.57
C GLY A 108 -0.74 37.94 29.83
N ARG A 109 -1.25 38.64 28.80
CA ARG A 109 -1.87 39.97 28.93
C ARG A 109 -3.40 39.92 28.96
N GLU A 110 -3.97 38.79 29.39
CA GLU A 110 -5.40 38.72 29.58
C GLU A 110 -5.87 39.82 30.56
N ASP A 111 -6.90 40.56 30.16
CA ASP A 111 -7.54 41.56 30.99
C ASP A 111 -8.14 40.87 32.23
N ASN A 112 -7.47 41.00 33.38
CA ASN A 112 -7.98 40.54 34.67
C ASN A 112 -9.18 41.44 35.06
N ALA A 113 -10.39 41.01 34.71
CA ALA A 113 -11.64 41.63 35.14
C ALA A 113 -12.20 40.94 36.39
#